data_AF-A0AAV2RD02-F1
#
_entry.id   AF-A0AAV2RD02-F1
#
_cell.length_a   1.000
_cell.length_b   1.000
_cell.length_c   1.000
_cell.angle_alpha   90.00
_cell.angle_beta   90.00
_cell.angle_gamma   90.00
#
_symmetry.space_group_name_H-M   'P 1'
#
loop_
_entity.id
_entity.type
_entity.pdbx_description
1 polymer ?
#
loop_
_entity_poly.entity_id
_entity_poly.type
_entity_poly.pdbx_seq_one_letter_code
_entity_poly.pdbx_strand_id
1 'polypeptide(L)'
;MTSCISVTLSCAALASFYAALAHPELPSPPALLIPCTNGDTQCSHYRSFVFFLGALTGLRFSLNYFLNNGSLVSSGPARPNKLQSVKAKLRVRFVAKACASHGVTFSIIALDLCLYIALGWVISVFGEGTWSEWQVLFNAPLLLAAILAKVLLATTLAFFTHVFQLFITQPLAIPVAVEEDEGADSWCLSHTLSCGGLLQLLSFQDLRHLATPGPFGAHRRQQVFAISNPGGHPRNWLGIMTPSLNLVRKFTDRLRSHNCPEDLPKPPAPPASSSTDINKNEVKAASVPLSEKLKTVLLGLKRYPVFCYFMTELPDATNRSIFAEAASVINSVYGLGDLIAASYTEDKYGVVQRNIPDILTAFIQLQQVVDKVGRGGPNRKIGNIEVAPSDQQLRKALRLALRSTLYTITTTFKDTIKEISVSAECQSKLRSYLEFKEG
;
A
#
# COMPACT_ATOMS: atom_id res chain seq x y z
N MET A 1 8.76 -10.72 -9.64
CA MET A 1 8.96 -10.91 -11.09
C MET A 1 7.94 -11.86 -11.71
N THR A 2 7.70 -13.05 -11.13
CA THR A 2 6.69 -14.01 -11.60
C THR A 2 5.28 -13.43 -11.74
N SER A 3 4.83 -12.62 -10.77
CA SER A 3 3.52 -11.95 -10.83
C SER A 3 3.42 -10.91 -11.95
N CYS A 4 4.48 -10.14 -12.24
CA CYS A 4 4.47 -9.17 -13.33
C CYS A 4 4.32 -9.86 -14.69
N ILE A 5 5.06 -10.97 -14.90
CA ILE A 5 5.01 -11.73 -16.15
C ILE A 5 3.61 -12.31 -16.37
N SER A 6 3.01 -12.89 -15.32
CA SER A 6 1.64 -13.41 -15.37
C SER A 6 0.62 -12.32 -15.71
N VAL A 7 0.71 -11.13 -15.09
CA VAL A 7 -0.19 -10.00 -15.40
C VAL A 7 0.02 -9.50 -16.83
N THR A 8 1.26 -9.39 -17.31
CA THR A 8 1.54 -8.96 -18.69
C THR A 8 0.94 -9.91 -19.73
N LEU A 9 1.10 -11.23 -19.55
CA LEU A 9 0.55 -12.24 -20.46
C LEU A 9 -0.98 -12.22 -20.43
N SER A 10 -1.58 -12.09 -19.24
CA SER A 10 -3.03 -12.00 -19.07
C SER A 10 -3.59 -10.74 -19.75
N CYS A 11 -2.91 -9.61 -19.62
CA CYS A 11 -3.29 -8.35 -20.27
C CYS A 11 -3.18 -8.44 -21.80
N ALA A 12 -2.14 -9.11 -22.31
CA ALA A 12 -1.96 -9.32 -23.75
C ALA A 12 -3.06 -10.22 -24.35
N ALA A 13 -3.43 -11.28 -23.63
CA ALA A 13 -4.57 -12.13 -24.00
C ALA A 13 -5.90 -11.36 -23.96
N LEU A 14 -6.14 -10.57 -22.90
CA LEU A 14 -7.37 -9.79 -22.76
C LEU A 14 -7.49 -8.68 -23.81
N ALA A 15 -6.38 -8.02 -24.18
CA ALA A 15 -6.35 -7.04 -25.27
C ALA A 15 -6.73 -7.68 -26.62
N SER A 16 -6.23 -8.90 -26.87
CA SER A 16 -6.54 -9.67 -28.08
C SER A 16 -8.03 -10.04 -28.14
N PHE A 17 -8.60 -10.42 -26.99
CA PHE A 17 -10.04 -10.66 -26.86
C PHE A 17 -10.87 -9.38 -27.09
N TYR A 18 -10.47 -8.24 -26.53
CA TYR A 18 -11.17 -6.97 -26.74
C TYR A 18 -11.09 -6.45 -28.17
N ALA A 19 -9.95 -6.62 -28.85
CA ALA A 19 -9.82 -6.28 -30.26
C ALA A 19 -10.71 -7.17 -31.14
N ALA A 20 -10.92 -8.45 -30.76
CA ALA A 20 -11.81 -9.36 -31.46
C ALA A 20 -13.28 -8.92 -31.38
N LEU A 21 -13.69 -8.32 -30.26
CA LEU A 21 -15.05 -7.81 -30.05
C LEU A 21 -15.31 -6.48 -30.76
N ALA A 22 -14.28 -5.66 -30.99
CA ALA A 22 -14.42 -4.31 -31.54
C ALA A 22 -14.59 -4.25 -33.07
N HIS A 23 -14.53 -5.39 -33.77
CA HIS A 23 -14.47 -5.40 -35.23
C HIS A 23 -15.71 -6.04 -35.91
N PRO A 24 -16.78 -5.27 -36.19
CA PRO A 24 -17.97 -5.78 -36.88
C PRO A 24 -17.95 -5.72 -38.43
N GLU A 25 -16.92 -5.16 -39.08
CA GLU A 25 -16.97 -4.82 -40.53
C GLU A 25 -15.90 -5.53 -41.42
N LEU A 26 -15.36 -6.69 -41.02
CA LEU A 26 -14.61 -7.55 -41.96
C LEU A 26 -15.53 -8.73 -42.34
N PRO A 27 -15.60 -9.14 -43.62
CA PRO A 27 -16.44 -10.26 -44.07
C PRO A 27 -15.85 -11.59 -43.59
N SER A 28 -16.05 -11.87 -42.29
CA SER A 28 -16.08 -13.16 -41.61
C SER A 28 -15.88 -12.92 -40.10
N PRO A 29 -16.88 -13.19 -39.25
CA PRO A 29 -16.70 -13.22 -37.80
C PRO A 29 -16.17 -14.61 -37.47
N PRO A 30 -14.87 -14.87 -37.13
CA PRO A 30 -14.12 -14.36 -35.97
C PRO A 30 -12.56 -14.49 -36.13
N ALA A 31 -11.87 -13.61 -36.86
CA ALA A 31 -10.45 -13.80 -37.22
C ALA A 31 -9.41 -13.68 -36.06
N LEU A 32 -9.83 -13.40 -34.83
CA LEU A 32 -8.96 -13.39 -33.64
C LEU A 32 -9.16 -14.61 -32.72
N LEU A 33 -10.22 -15.40 -32.92
CA LEU A 33 -10.53 -16.63 -32.18
C LEU A 33 -10.39 -17.90 -33.04
N ILE A 34 -10.47 -17.81 -34.39
CA ILE A 34 -10.18 -18.93 -35.30
C ILE A 34 -8.67 -19.07 -35.48
N PRO A 35 -8.07 -20.27 -35.50
CA PRO A 35 -6.67 -20.44 -35.91
C PRO A 35 -6.45 -19.81 -37.29
N CYS A 36 -5.49 -18.88 -37.43
CA CYS A 36 -5.13 -18.35 -38.76
C CYS A 36 -4.86 -19.56 -39.67
N THR A 37 -5.55 -19.65 -40.80
CA THR A 37 -5.32 -20.72 -41.78
C THR A 37 -3.88 -20.63 -42.28
N ASN A 38 -3.21 -21.78 -42.42
CA ASN A 38 -1.82 -21.87 -42.82
C ASN A 38 -1.58 -21.13 -44.15
N GLY A 39 -1.06 -19.90 -44.09
CA GLY A 39 -0.78 -19.06 -45.26
C GLY A 39 -0.90 -17.54 -45.04
N ASP A 40 -1.75 -17.08 -44.11
CA ASP A 40 -2.01 -15.65 -43.94
C ASP A 40 -1.04 -14.97 -42.96
N THR A 41 0.12 -14.55 -43.48
CA THR A 41 1.12 -13.78 -42.72
C THR A 41 0.53 -12.51 -42.12
N GLN A 42 -0.40 -11.84 -42.82
CA GLN A 42 -1.08 -10.63 -42.34
C GLN A 42 -1.90 -10.85 -41.05
N CYS A 43 -2.59 -12.00 -40.92
CA CYS A 43 -3.34 -12.38 -39.71
C CYS A 43 -2.42 -12.48 -38.50
N SER A 44 -1.24 -13.10 -38.69
CA SER A 44 -0.21 -13.23 -37.65
C SER A 44 0.33 -11.86 -37.21
N HIS A 45 0.62 -10.96 -38.17
CA HIS A 45 1.14 -9.63 -37.87
C HIS A 45 0.12 -8.75 -37.11
N TYR A 46 -1.17 -8.81 -37.47
CA TYR A 46 -2.23 -8.07 -36.76
C TYR A 46 -2.39 -8.55 -35.31
N ARG A 47 -2.31 -9.86 -35.09
CA ARG A 47 -2.31 -10.46 -33.74
C ARG A 47 -1.11 -10.04 -32.92
N SER A 48 0.09 -10.13 -33.52
CA SER A 48 1.34 -9.74 -32.88
C SER A 48 1.31 -8.29 -32.41
N PHE A 49 0.79 -7.38 -33.24
CA PHE A 49 0.63 -5.96 -32.91
C PHE A 49 -0.29 -5.73 -31.72
N VAL A 50 -1.51 -6.30 -31.73
CA VAL A 50 -2.47 -6.15 -30.62
C VAL A 50 -1.91 -6.77 -29.33
N PHE A 51 -1.29 -7.94 -29.42
CA PHE A 51 -0.67 -8.62 -28.30
C PHE A 51 0.47 -7.80 -27.69
N PHE A 52 1.36 -7.24 -28.52
CA PHE A 52 2.45 -6.38 -28.10
C PHE A 52 1.95 -5.13 -27.35
N LEU A 53 0.95 -4.46 -27.91
CA LEU A 53 0.34 -3.29 -27.28
C LEU A 53 -0.34 -3.64 -25.94
N GLY A 54 -1.03 -4.78 -25.85
CA GLY A 54 -1.61 -5.29 -24.61
C GLY A 54 -0.56 -5.65 -23.55
N ALA A 55 0.55 -6.26 -23.97
CA ALA A 55 1.68 -6.60 -23.09
C ALA A 55 2.34 -5.34 -22.50
N LEU A 56 2.56 -4.30 -23.30
CA LEU A 56 3.09 -3.02 -22.82
C LEU A 56 2.14 -2.33 -21.84
N THR A 57 0.83 -2.35 -22.09
CA THR A 57 -0.16 -1.84 -21.12
C THR A 57 -0.13 -2.64 -19.82
N GLY A 58 -0.07 -3.97 -19.87
CA GLY A 58 0.04 -4.82 -18.69
C GLY A 58 1.34 -4.60 -17.91
N LEU A 59 2.45 -4.34 -18.61
CA LEU A 59 3.75 -4.06 -18.00
C LEU A 59 3.71 -2.72 -17.27
N ARG A 60 3.18 -1.68 -17.93
CA ARG A 60 2.98 -0.37 -17.31
C ARG A 60 2.04 -0.43 -16.13
N PHE A 61 0.93 -1.17 -16.23
CA PHE A 61 0.03 -1.40 -15.11
C PHE A 61 0.78 -2.02 -13.94
N SER A 62 1.53 -3.10 -14.18
CA SER A 62 2.29 -3.80 -13.14
C SER A 62 3.33 -2.88 -12.50
N LEU A 63 4.13 -2.19 -13.31
CA LEU A 63 5.13 -1.24 -12.82
C LEU A 63 4.49 -0.12 -12.00
N ASN A 64 3.41 0.48 -12.50
CA ASN A 64 2.67 1.51 -11.78
C ASN A 64 2.09 0.96 -10.46
N TYR A 65 1.50 -0.23 -10.48
CA TYR A 65 0.95 -0.90 -9.30
C TYR A 65 2.02 -1.16 -8.23
N PHE A 66 3.20 -1.68 -8.60
CA PHE A 66 4.27 -1.95 -7.65
C PHE A 66 5.01 -0.69 -7.19
N LEU A 67 5.28 0.26 -8.09
CA LEU A 67 6.04 1.48 -7.78
C LEU A 67 5.23 2.48 -6.94
N ASN A 68 3.91 2.52 -7.10
CA ASN A 68 3.02 3.42 -6.37
C ASN A 68 2.27 2.74 -5.21
N ASN A 69 2.77 1.60 -4.71
CA ASN A 69 2.18 0.88 -3.58
C ASN A 69 0.69 0.57 -3.76
N GLY A 70 0.29 0.07 -4.93
CA GLY A 70 -1.10 -0.32 -5.23
C GLY A 70 -1.63 -1.47 -4.36
N SER A 71 -0.75 -2.19 -3.66
CA SER A 71 -1.10 -3.17 -2.63
C SER A 71 -1.57 -2.52 -1.32
N LEU A 72 -1.34 -1.22 -1.14
CA LEU A 72 -1.70 -0.53 0.07
C LEU A 72 -3.21 -0.31 0.12
N VAL A 73 -3.81 -0.87 1.16
CA VAL A 73 -5.22 -0.77 1.42
C VAL A 73 -5.49 0.56 2.12
N SER A 74 -6.01 1.54 1.37
CA SER A 74 -6.43 2.82 1.94
C SER A 74 -7.89 2.74 2.40
N SER A 75 -8.14 3.10 3.66
CA SER A 75 -9.50 3.26 4.18
C SER A 75 -10.08 4.58 3.68
N GLY A 76 -11.13 4.50 2.85
CA GLY A 76 -11.86 5.69 2.39
C GLY A 76 -12.74 6.29 3.50
N PRO A 77 -12.96 7.61 3.53
CA PRO A 77 -13.86 8.23 4.49
C PRO A 77 -15.34 7.88 4.19
N ALA A 78 -16.11 7.67 5.26
CA ALA A 78 -17.59 7.63 5.38
C ALA A 78 -18.39 6.90 4.27
N ARG A 79 -19.07 5.82 4.66
CA ARG A 79 -19.65 4.75 3.84
C ARG A 79 -20.89 5.18 3.02
N PRO A 80 -20.84 5.27 1.67
CA PRO A 80 -22.02 5.13 0.83
C PRO A 80 -22.38 3.64 0.68
N ASN A 81 -23.66 3.34 0.39
CA ASN A 81 -24.09 1.99 0.01
C ASN A 81 -23.17 1.40 -1.08
N LYS A 82 -22.90 0.08 -1.06
CA LYS A 82 -21.98 -0.60 -2.02
C LYS A 82 -22.21 -0.14 -3.46
N LEU A 83 -23.47 -0.11 -3.87
CA LEU A 83 -23.89 0.32 -5.20
C LEU A 83 -23.64 1.81 -5.47
N GLN A 84 -23.83 2.68 -4.47
CA GLN A 84 -23.57 4.12 -4.61
C GLN A 84 -22.07 4.42 -4.68
N SER A 85 -21.23 3.69 -3.94
CA SER A 85 -19.77 3.81 -4.02
C SER A 85 -19.25 3.43 -5.41
N VAL A 86 -19.76 2.32 -5.96
CA VAL A 86 -19.42 1.87 -7.33
C VAL A 86 -19.91 2.90 -8.35
N LYS A 87 -21.19 3.32 -8.28
CA LYS A 87 -21.77 4.31 -9.20
C LYS A 87 -21.09 5.68 -9.14
N ALA A 88 -20.73 6.16 -7.94
CA ALA A 88 -20.07 7.45 -7.75
C ALA A 88 -18.67 7.49 -8.39
N LYS A 89 -17.98 6.34 -8.41
CA LYS A 89 -16.67 6.21 -9.04
C LYS A 89 -16.75 5.82 -10.52
N LEU A 90 -17.83 5.20 -11.00
CA LEU A 90 -18.00 4.88 -12.45
C LEU A 90 -18.33 6.10 -13.34
N ARG A 91 -17.90 7.31 -12.95
CA ARG A 91 -18.09 8.54 -13.74
C ARG A 91 -17.01 8.63 -14.83
N VAL A 92 -17.26 9.43 -15.88
CA VAL A 92 -16.28 9.71 -16.97
C VAL A 92 -14.90 10.11 -16.43
N ARG A 93 -14.85 10.81 -15.28
CA ARG A 93 -13.59 11.19 -14.62
C ARG A 93 -12.73 9.99 -14.21
N PHE A 94 -13.34 8.85 -13.87
CA PHE A 94 -12.61 7.61 -13.56
C PHE A 94 -12.02 6.98 -14.81
N VAL A 95 -12.78 6.94 -15.90
CA VAL A 95 -12.26 6.47 -17.20
C VAL A 95 -11.08 7.34 -17.64
N ALA A 96 -11.23 8.66 -17.59
CA ALA A 96 -10.15 9.60 -17.93
C ALA A 96 -8.90 9.40 -17.05
N LYS A 97 -9.08 9.22 -15.73
CA LYS A 97 -7.97 8.95 -14.80
C LYS A 97 -7.31 7.60 -15.05
N ALA A 98 -8.10 6.55 -15.30
CA ALA A 98 -7.60 5.21 -15.63
C ALA A 98 -6.80 5.21 -16.94
N CYS A 99 -7.30 5.90 -17.97
CA CYS A 99 -6.60 6.09 -19.23
C CYS A 99 -5.27 6.83 -19.04
N ALA A 100 -5.26 7.92 -18.25
CA ALA A 100 -4.05 8.67 -17.95
C ALA A 100 -3.04 7.85 -17.13
N SER A 101 -3.49 7.07 -16.13
CA SER A 101 -2.62 6.28 -15.25
C SER A 101 -2.06 5.02 -15.90
N HIS A 102 -2.76 4.45 -16.88
CA HIS A 102 -2.38 3.19 -17.54
C HIS A 102 -1.85 3.37 -18.97
N GLY A 103 -1.52 4.61 -19.34
CA GLY A 103 -0.71 4.88 -20.53
C GLY A 103 -1.51 5.03 -21.83
N VAL A 104 -2.78 5.38 -21.76
CA VAL A 104 -3.60 5.75 -22.92
C VAL A 104 -3.54 7.26 -23.13
N THR A 105 -2.31 7.80 -23.20
CA THR A 105 -2.05 9.19 -23.59
C THR A 105 -1.37 9.20 -24.94
N PHE A 106 -1.52 10.30 -25.69
CA PHE A 106 -0.91 10.44 -27.01
C PHE A 106 0.59 10.15 -27.02
N SER A 107 1.33 10.68 -26.03
CA SER A 107 2.78 10.47 -25.90
C SER A 107 3.16 9.01 -25.66
N ILE A 108 2.35 8.28 -24.90
CA ILE A 108 2.65 6.88 -24.54
C ILE A 108 2.26 5.94 -25.69
N ILE A 109 1.16 6.23 -26.39
CA ILE A 109 0.77 5.50 -27.60
C ILE A 109 1.84 5.69 -28.69
N ALA A 110 2.32 6.92 -28.89
CA ALA A 110 3.41 7.19 -29.83
C ALA A 110 4.68 6.40 -29.45
N LEU A 111 5.02 6.35 -28.16
CA LEU A 111 6.16 5.56 -27.67
C LEU A 111 5.98 4.05 -27.87
N ASP A 112 4.76 3.53 -27.71
CA ASP A 112 4.44 2.12 -28.02
C ASP A 112 4.63 1.78 -29.49
N LEU A 113 4.19 2.68 -30.37
CA LEU A 113 4.39 2.54 -31.81
C LEU A 113 5.88 2.58 -32.15
N CYS A 114 6.64 3.53 -31.59
CA CYS A 114 8.09 3.58 -31.75
C CYS A 114 8.81 2.32 -31.26
N LEU A 115 8.37 1.73 -30.14
CA LEU A 115 8.93 0.47 -29.62
C LEU A 115 8.61 -0.72 -30.53
N TYR A 116 7.38 -0.79 -31.05
CA TYR A 116 6.99 -1.81 -32.02
C TYR A 116 7.85 -1.69 -33.29
N ILE A 117 8.09 -0.44 -33.74
CA ILE A 117 8.97 -0.16 -34.87
C ILE A 117 10.40 -0.62 -34.57
N ALA A 118 10.99 -0.18 -33.47
CA ALA A 118 12.34 -0.59 -33.12
C ALA A 118 12.50 -2.12 -33.04
N LEU A 119 11.50 -2.83 -32.48
CA LEU A 119 11.51 -4.28 -32.39
C LEU A 119 11.45 -4.96 -33.78
N GLY A 120 10.57 -4.50 -34.67
CA GLY A 120 10.50 -5.00 -36.04
C GLY A 120 11.80 -4.78 -36.82
N TRP A 121 12.44 -3.62 -36.64
CA TRP A 121 13.74 -3.34 -37.26
C TRP A 121 14.83 -4.29 -36.76
N VAL A 122 14.90 -4.54 -35.45
CA VAL A 122 15.85 -5.50 -34.87
C VAL A 122 15.60 -6.91 -35.42
N ILE A 123 14.34 -7.36 -35.49
CA ILE A 123 14.00 -8.69 -36.02
C ILE A 123 14.40 -8.80 -37.50
N SER A 124 14.19 -7.75 -38.31
CA SER A 124 14.59 -7.71 -39.72
C SER A 124 16.11 -7.68 -39.92
N VAL A 125 16.88 -7.09 -38.99
CA VAL A 125 18.35 -7.09 -39.05
C VAL A 125 18.95 -8.45 -38.69
N PHE A 126 18.33 -9.19 -37.74
CA PHE A 126 18.84 -10.47 -37.24
C PHE A 126 18.14 -11.71 -37.82
N GLY A 127 17.07 -11.53 -38.58
CA GLY A 127 16.31 -12.60 -39.24
C GLY A 127 16.00 -12.27 -40.70
N GLU A 128 15.35 -13.19 -41.42
CA GLU A 128 14.91 -13.00 -42.82
C GLU A 128 13.63 -12.13 -42.90
N GLY A 129 13.50 -11.10 -42.06
CA GLY A 129 12.30 -10.30 -41.94
C GLY A 129 12.13 -9.32 -43.10
N THR A 130 11.01 -9.40 -43.82
CA THR A 130 10.65 -8.49 -44.92
C THR A 130 9.97 -7.21 -44.42
N TRP A 131 10.13 -6.10 -45.15
CA TRP A 131 9.51 -4.79 -44.88
C TRP A 131 7.96 -4.78 -44.93
N SER A 132 7.32 -5.92 -45.20
CA SER A 132 5.86 -6.08 -45.18
C SER A 132 5.25 -5.98 -43.78
N GLU A 133 6.05 -6.17 -42.72
CA GLU A 133 5.61 -6.07 -41.32
C GLU A 133 5.10 -4.67 -40.93
N TRP A 134 5.54 -3.64 -41.65
CA TRP A 134 5.19 -2.23 -41.42
C TRP A 134 3.79 -1.84 -41.87
N GLN A 135 3.18 -2.62 -42.78
CA GLN A 135 1.86 -2.33 -43.35
C GLN A 135 0.76 -2.30 -42.29
N VAL A 136 0.98 -2.97 -41.15
CA VAL A 136 0.11 -2.97 -39.97
C VAL A 136 -0.10 -1.55 -39.40
N LEU A 137 0.92 -0.69 -39.46
CA LEU A 137 0.88 0.66 -38.87
C LEU A 137 0.00 1.63 -39.67
N PHE A 138 -0.16 1.37 -40.97
CA PHE A 138 -0.97 2.20 -41.88
C PHE A 138 -2.43 1.77 -41.93
N ASN A 139 -2.79 0.67 -41.27
CA ASN A 139 -4.15 0.18 -41.19
C ASN A 139 -4.93 0.96 -40.10
N ALA A 140 -5.61 2.03 -40.53
CA ALA A 140 -6.40 2.89 -39.66
C ALA A 140 -7.47 2.16 -38.81
N PRO A 141 -8.30 1.23 -39.35
CA PRO A 141 -9.27 0.52 -38.52
C PRO A 141 -8.60 -0.39 -37.47
N LEU A 142 -7.46 -1.02 -37.80
CA LEU A 142 -6.70 -1.80 -36.82
C LEU A 142 -6.13 -0.93 -35.71
N LEU A 143 -5.59 0.25 -36.04
CA LEU A 143 -5.06 1.19 -35.06
C LEU A 143 -6.18 1.69 -34.13
N LEU A 144 -7.35 2.02 -34.68
CA LEU A 144 -8.53 2.41 -33.90
C LEU A 144 -8.99 1.28 -32.97
N ALA A 145 -9.10 0.05 -33.48
CA ALA A 145 -9.47 -1.12 -32.69
C ALA A 145 -8.46 -1.40 -31.56
N ALA A 146 -7.16 -1.27 -31.84
CA ALA A 146 -6.10 -1.44 -30.84
C ALA A 146 -6.15 -0.36 -29.74
N ILE A 147 -6.44 0.89 -30.10
CA ILE A 147 -6.62 1.98 -29.14
C ILE A 147 -7.88 1.74 -28.28
N LEU A 148 -8.99 1.34 -28.88
CA LEU A 148 -10.21 0.99 -28.14
C LEU A 148 -9.99 -0.19 -27.19
N ALA A 149 -9.30 -1.24 -27.64
CA ALA A 149 -8.91 -2.37 -26.81
C ALA A 149 -8.04 -1.94 -25.62
N LYS A 150 -7.10 -1.00 -25.84
CA LYS A 150 -6.30 -0.41 -24.75
C LYS A 150 -7.12 0.38 -23.75
N VAL A 151 -8.08 1.20 -24.21
CA VAL A 151 -9.01 1.93 -23.33
C VAL A 151 -9.82 0.93 -22.49
N LEU A 152 -10.36 -0.11 -23.10
CA LEU A 152 -11.15 -1.12 -22.42
C LEU A 152 -10.32 -1.93 -21.42
N LEU A 153 -9.09 -2.29 -21.78
CA LEU A 153 -8.14 -2.94 -20.87
C LEU A 153 -7.81 -2.06 -19.66
N ALA A 154 -7.45 -0.79 -19.88
CA ALA A 154 -7.12 0.16 -18.82
C ALA A 154 -8.30 0.36 -17.85
N THR A 155 -9.52 0.51 -18.38
CA THR A 155 -10.74 0.68 -17.57
C THR A 155 -11.09 -0.59 -16.80
N THR A 156 -10.94 -1.78 -17.41
CA THR A 156 -11.18 -3.07 -16.75
C THR A 156 -10.22 -3.26 -15.57
N LEU A 157 -8.93 -3.02 -15.77
CA LEU A 157 -7.91 -3.18 -14.73
C LEU A 157 -8.13 -2.20 -13.56
N ALA A 158 -8.44 -0.94 -13.87
CA ALA A 158 -8.77 0.06 -12.86
C ALA A 158 -10.05 -0.32 -12.09
N PHE A 159 -11.09 -0.79 -12.80
CA PHE A 159 -12.35 -1.21 -12.20
C PHE A 159 -12.15 -2.40 -11.27
N PHE A 160 -11.46 -3.45 -11.72
CA PHE A 160 -11.17 -4.63 -10.92
C PHE A 160 -10.39 -4.28 -9.65
N THR A 161 -9.33 -3.46 -9.78
CA THR A 161 -8.56 -2.99 -8.63
C THR A 161 -9.44 -2.26 -7.62
N HIS A 162 -10.37 -1.43 -8.11
CA HIS A 162 -11.27 -0.69 -7.23
C HIS A 162 -12.30 -1.59 -6.54
N VAL A 163 -12.92 -2.51 -7.27
CA VAL A 163 -13.87 -3.48 -6.72
C VAL A 163 -13.18 -4.36 -5.68
N PHE A 164 -12.00 -4.87 -5.99
CA PHE A 164 -11.18 -5.65 -5.06
C PHE A 164 -10.90 -4.89 -3.76
N GLN A 165 -10.47 -3.63 -3.85
CA GLN A 165 -10.27 -2.79 -2.66
C GLN A 165 -11.57 -2.60 -1.86
N LEU A 166 -12.71 -2.42 -2.52
CA LEU A 166 -14.00 -2.25 -1.85
C LEU A 166 -14.41 -3.51 -1.07
N PHE A 167 -14.19 -4.70 -1.62
CA PHE A 167 -14.49 -5.95 -0.95
C PHE A 167 -13.51 -6.27 0.18
N ILE A 168 -12.21 -6.02 -0.02
CA ILE A 168 -11.20 -6.28 1.00
C ILE A 168 -11.33 -5.33 2.20
N THR A 169 -11.74 -4.08 1.99
CA THR A 169 -11.94 -3.08 3.06
C THR A 169 -13.30 -3.16 3.72
N GLN A 170 -14.09 -4.20 3.42
CA GLN A 170 -15.40 -4.35 4.03
C GLN A 170 -15.23 -4.43 5.56
N PRO A 171 -16.01 -3.64 6.33
CA PRO A 171 -15.90 -3.65 7.78
C PRO A 171 -16.23 -5.04 8.31
N LEU A 172 -15.31 -5.59 9.08
CA LEU A 172 -15.49 -6.80 9.85
C LEU A 172 -15.89 -6.39 11.26
N ALA A 173 -17.12 -6.72 11.68
CA ALA A 173 -17.56 -6.47 13.05
C ALA A 173 -17.04 -7.61 13.94
N ILE A 174 -16.08 -7.31 14.81
CA ILE A 174 -15.41 -8.30 15.64
C ILE A 174 -16.01 -8.28 17.05
N PRO A 175 -16.39 -9.42 17.64
CA PRO A 175 -16.90 -9.44 19.01
C PRO A 175 -15.82 -8.94 19.99
N VAL A 176 -16.22 -8.07 20.91
CA VAL A 176 -15.31 -7.45 21.90
C VAL A 176 -14.92 -8.46 22.97
N ALA A 177 -15.89 -9.27 23.41
CA ALA A 177 -15.72 -10.37 24.34
C ALA A 177 -16.36 -11.62 23.74
N VAL A 178 -15.81 -12.79 24.09
CA VAL A 178 -16.42 -14.09 23.78
C VAL A 178 -17.59 -14.28 24.73
N GLU A 179 -18.79 -14.56 24.20
CA GLU A 179 -19.93 -14.96 25.03
C GLU A 179 -19.65 -16.35 25.62
N GLU A 180 -19.98 -16.57 26.89
CA GLU A 180 -19.60 -17.78 27.66
C GLU A 180 -20.12 -19.09 27.02
N ASP A 181 -21.10 -19.01 26.11
CA ASP A 181 -21.72 -20.14 25.42
C ASP A 181 -21.08 -20.49 24.06
N GLU A 182 -20.17 -19.66 23.52
CA GLU A 182 -19.49 -19.97 22.26
C GLU A 182 -18.18 -20.74 22.52
N GLY A 183 -18.03 -21.90 21.86
CA GLY A 183 -16.90 -22.81 22.06
C GLY A 183 -15.51 -22.19 21.85
N ALA A 184 -14.47 -22.97 22.20
CA ALA A 184 -13.06 -22.55 22.26
C ALA A 184 -12.46 -21.96 20.96
N ASP A 185 -13.18 -22.04 19.82
CA ASP A 185 -12.78 -21.52 18.51
C ASP A 185 -13.32 -20.10 18.21
N SER A 186 -14.03 -19.44 19.14
CA SER A 186 -14.53 -18.07 18.95
C SER A 186 -13.38 -17.04 19.02
N TRP A 187 -13.31 -16.18 18.01
CA TRP A 187 -12.24 -15.18 17.84
C TRP A 187 -12.69 -13.80 18.34
N CYS A 188 -11.92 -13.19 19.23
CA CYS A 188 -12.23 -11.90 19.82
C CYS A 188 -11.34 -10.77 19.28
N LEU A 189 -11.74 -9.53 19.58
CA LEU A 189 -11.01 -8.33 19.15
C LEU A 189 -9.56 -8.33 19.65
N SER A 190 -9.29 -8.77 20.88
CA SER A 190 -7.93 -8.82 21.42
C SER A 190 -7.02 -9.80 20.67
N HIS A 191 -7.55 -10.95 20.24
CA HIS A 191 -6.81 -11.93 19.44
C HIS A 191 -6.48 -11.36 18.05
N THR A 192 -7.48 -10.82 17.37
CA THR A 192 -7.33 -10.31 15.99
C THR A 192 -6.50 -9.03 15.86
N LEU A 193 -6.43 -8.20 16.90
CA LEU A 193 -5.50 -7.04 16.95
C LEU A 193 -4.03 -7.49 17.03
N SER A 194 -3.78 -8.67 17.60
CA SER A 194 -2.44 -9.24 17.75
C SER A 194 -1.98 -10.05 16.52
N CYS A 195 -2.89 -10.38 15.61
CA CYS A 195 -2.57 -11.02 14.33
C CYS A 195 -1.74 -10.11 13.42
N GLY A 196 -1.21 -10.64 12.32
CA GLY A 196 -0.51 -9.87 11.28
C GLY A 196 -1.32 -9.70 9.99
N GLY A 197 -0.90 -8.79 9.13
CA GLY A 197 -1.43 -8.65 7.76
C GLY A 197 -2.82 -8.01 7.70
N LEU A 198 -3.67 -8.48 6.78
CA LEU A 198 -4.97 -7.88 6.50
C LEU A 198 -5.94 -7.95 7.69
N LEU A 199 -5.96 -9.08 8.42
CA LEU A 199 -6.85 -9.25 9.58
C LEU A 199 -6.56 -8.21 10.66
N GLN A 200 -5.27 -7.90 10.88
CA GLN A 200 -4.85 -6.85 11.81
C GLN A 200 -5.32 -5.47 11.35
N LEU A 201 -5.18 -5.15 10.06
CA LEU A 201 -5.65 -3.86 9.53
C LEU A 201 -7.17 -3.70 9.71
N LEU A 202 -7.94 -4.75 9.43
CA LEU A 202 -9.39 -4.76 9.56
C LEU A 202 -9.84 -4.70 11.03
N SER A 203 -9.11 -5.35 11.95
CA SER A 203 -9.40 -5.27 13.38
C SER A 203 -9.14 -3.88 13.95
N PHE A 204 -8.05 -3.21 13.54
CA PHE A 204 -7.84 -1.80 13.90
C PHE A 204 -8.88 -0.86 13.27
N GLN A 205 -9.33 -1.14 12.05
CA GLN A 205 -10.41 -0.38 11.42
C GLN A 205 -11.73 -0.54 12.19
N ASP A 206 -12.06 -1.76 12.64
CA ASP A 206 -13.22 -2.01 13.49
C ASP A 206 -13.07 -1.32 14.86
N LEU A 207 -11.88 -1.39 15.48
CA LEU A 207 -11.59 -0.67 16.73
C LEU A 207 -11.87 0.83 16.60
N ARG A 208 -11.41 1.47 15.51
CA ARG A 208 -11.69 2.88 15.24
C ARG A 208 -13.18 3.14 15.10
N HIS A 209 -13.92 2.27 14.42
CA HIS A 209 -15.36 2.40 14.27
C HIS A 209 -16.11 2.22 15.59
N LEU A 210 -15.69 1.27 16.44
CA LEU A 210 -16.21 1.06 17.79
C LEU A 210 -15.98 2.30 18.66
N ALA A 211 -14.80 2.89 18.57
CA ALA A 211 -14.39 4.02 19.38
C ALA A 211 -15.07 5.34 18.97
N THR A 212 -15.48 5.46 17.70
CA THR A 212 -16.05 6.69 17.14
C THR A 212 -17.23 7.20 18.01
N PRO A 213 -17.25 8.49 18.39
CA PRO A 213 -18.34 9.06 19.18
C PRO A 213 -19.70 8.88 18.48
N GLY A 214 -20.68 8.35 19.20
CA GLY A 214 -22.03 8.18 18.67
C GLY A 214 -22.81 7.05 19.34
N PRO A 215 -24.13 6.98 19.08
CA PRO A 215 -25.04 6.03 19.73
C PRO A 215 -24.83 4.59 19.25
N PHE A 216 -24.47 4.40 17.98
CA PHE A 216 -24.34 3.06 17.37
C PHE A 216 -23.19 2.21 17.96
N GLY A 217 -22.17 2.83 18.55
CA GLY A 217 -21.04 2.15 19.16
C GLY A 217 -21.12 2.00 20.68
N ALA A 218 -22.10 2.62 21.34
CA ALA A 218 -22.15 2.76 22.80
C ALA A 218 -22.19 1.41 23.53
N HIS A 219 -23.00 0.46 23.04
CA HIS A 219 -23.08 -0.89 23.63
C HIS A 219 -21.72 -1.61 23.59
N ARG A 220 -21.01 -1.54 22.45
CA ARG A 220 -19.70 -2.17 22.31
C ARG A 220 -18.64 -1.48 23.17
N ARG A 221 -18.67 -0.15 23.31
CA ARG A 221 -17.77 0.58 24.22
C ARG A 221 -18.01 0.22 25.69
N GLN A 222 -19.27 0.05 26.09
CA GLN A 222 -19.59 -0.42 27.44
C GLN A 222 -18.96 -1.79 27.75
N GLN A 223 -18.92 -2.70 26.77
CA GLN A 223 -18.23 -3.99 26.91
C GLN A 223 -16.70 -3.82 27.05
N VAL A 224 -16.10 -2.80 26.40
CA VAL A 224 -14.67 -2.48 26.55
C VAL A 224 -14.35 -2.03 27.97
N PHE A 225 -15.20 -1.19 28.57
CA PHE A 225 -15.02 -0.67 29.93
C PHE A 225 -15.47 -1.66 31.02
N ALA A 226 -16.06 -2.78 30.64
CA ALA A 226 -16.51 -3.80 31.59
C ALA A 226 -15.33 -4.48 32.30
N ILE A 227 -15.54 -4.78 33.58
CA ILE A 227 -14.63 -5.58 34.40
C ILE A 227 -15.12 -7.03 34.45
N SER A 228 -14.18 -7.97 34.57
CA SER A 228 -14.51 -9.38 34.76
C SER A 228 -15.13 -9.63 36.13
N ASN A 229 -16.20 -10.43 36.20
CA ASN A 229 -16.77 -10.91 37.45
C ASN A 229 -16.31 -12.37 37.68
N PRO A 230 -15.87 -12.78 38.89
CA PRO A 230 -15.75 -12.03 40.15
C PRO A 230 -14.40 -11.30 40.37
N GLY A 231 -13.50 -11.24 39.37
CA GLY A 231 -12.11 -10.78 39.56
C GLY A 231 -11.84 -9.27 39.47
N GLY A 232 -12.80 -8.46 39.04
CA GLY A 232 -12.65 -7.01 38.87
C GLY A 232 -11.60 -6.58 37.82
N HIS A 233 -11.05 -7.51 37.04
CA HIS A 233 -9.97 -7.20 36.10
C HIS A 233 -10.50 -6.68 34.76
N PRO A 234 -9.95 -5.58 34.22
CA PRO A 234 -10.36 -5.01 32.94
C PRO A 234 -9.72 -5.73 31.74
N ARG A 235 -10.07 -7.00 31.56
CA ARG A 235 -9.47 -7.85 30.51
C ARG A 235 -9.73 -7.34 29.10
N ASN A 236 -10.93 -6.79 28.85
CA ASN A 236 -11.33 -6.30 27.53
C ASN A 236 -10.53 -5.05 27.14
N TRP A 237 -10.44 -4.07 28.06
CA TRP A 237 -9.62 -2.89 27.87
C TRP A 237 -8.14 -3.24 27.67
N LEU A 238 -7.55 -4.05 28.56
CA LEU A 238 -6.14 -4.43 28.44
C LEU A 238 -5.87 -5.23 27.15
N GLY A 239 -6.80 -6.11 26.75
CA GLY A 239 -6.72 -6.86 25.51
C GLY A 239 -6.74 -5.99 24.25
N ILE A 240 -7.27 -4.77 24.31
CA ILE A 240 -7.26 -3.80 23.21
C ILE A 240 -6.06 -2.86 23.33
N MET A 241 -5.81 -2.31 24.52
CA MET A 241 -4.75 -1.36 24.79
C MET A 241 -3.37 -1.96 24.51
N THR A 242 -3.11 -3.18 25.00
CA THR A 242 -1.76 -3.79 24.90
C THR A 242 -1.33 -4.02 23.45
N PRO A 243 -2.11 -4.68 22.57
CA PRO A 243 -1.73 -4.83 21.16
C PRO A 243 -1.62 -3.49 20.43
N SER A 244 -2.51 -2.54 20.73
CA SER A 244 -2.51 -1.19 20.14
C SER A 244 -1.24 -0.41 20.48
N LEU A 245 -0.86 -0.37 21.75
CA LEU A 245 0.37 0.30 22.18
C LEU A 245 1.62 -0.40 21.70
N ASN A 246 1.63 -1.74 21.66
CA ASN A 246 2.76 -2.49 21.11
C ASN A 246 2.97 -2.17 19.63
N LEU A 247 1.88 -2.04 18.86
CA LEU A 247 1.94 -1.61 17.46
C LEU A 247 2.51 -0.19 17.32
N VAL A 248 2.02 0.76 18.13
CA VAL A 248 2.50 2.16 18.14
C VAL A 248 3.99 2.23 18.50
N ARG A 249 4.42 1.52 19.55
CA ARG A 249 5.82 1.48 20.00
C ARG A 249 6.73 0.84 18.96
N LYS A 250 6.36 -0.34 18.45
CA LYS A 250 7.11 -1.04 17.38
C LYS A 250 7.27 -0.16 16.15
N PHE A 251 6.22 0.55 15.74
CA PHE A 251 6.29 1.49 14.62
C PHE A 251 7.22 2.67 14.93
N THR A 252 7.12 3.24 16.13
CA THR A 252 7.99 4.32 16.60
C THR A 252 9.46 3.92 16.58
N ASP A 253 9.78 2.73 17.10
CA ASP A 253 11.15 2.22 17.18
C ASP A 253 11.74 1.95 15.80
N ARG A 254 10.96 1.36 14.88
CA ARG A 254 11.37 1.18 13.48
C ARG A 254 11.63 2.50 12.76
N LEU A 255 10.77 3.50 13.01
CA LEU A 255 10.92 4.82 12.39
C LEU A 255 12.14 5.55 12.96
N ARG A 256 12.38 5.42 14.27
CA ARG A 256 13.54 5.98 14.98
C ARG A 256 14.84 5.32 14.54
N SER A 257 14.91 3.98 14.52
CA SER A 257 16.13 3.25 14.14
C SER A 257 16.61 3.58 12.73
N HIS A 258 15.68 3.90 11.83
CA HIS A 258 16.00 4.25 10.44
C HIS A 258 16.34 5.74 10.25
N ASN A 259 15.65 6.65 10.94
CA ASN A 259 15.75 8.10 10.67
C ASN A 259 16.54 8.88 11.74
N CYS A 260 16.84 8.28 12.89
CA CYS A 260 17.57 8.89 14.00
C CYS A 260 18.57 7.88 14.62
N PRO A 261 19.57 7.40 13.86
CA PRO A 261 20.54 6.41 14.36
C PRO A 261 21.48 6.97 15.46
N GLU A 262 21.59 8.29 15.57
CA GLU A 262 22.51 8.98 16.48
C GLU A 262 22.07 8.93 17.96
N ASP A 263 20.82 8.57 18.24
CA ASP A 263 20.26 8.42 19.60
C ASP A 263 20.39 6.98 20.17
N LEU A 264 20.98 6.03 19.44
CA LEU A 264 21.17 4.65 19.90
C LEU A 264 22.51 4.49 20.66
N PRO A 265 22.55 3.85 21.84
CA PRO A 265 23.81 3.53 22.49
C PRO A 265 24.67 2.67 21.57
N LYS A 266 25.89 3.15 21.30
CA LYS A 266 26.88 2.51 20.43
C LYS A 266 27.17 1.09 20.96
N PRO A 267 26.96 0.02 20.17
CA PRO A 267 27.32 -1.32 20.62
C PRO A 267 28.83 -1.38 20.89
N PRO A 268 29.27 -2.07 21.97
CA PRO A 268 30.69 -2.21 22.25
C PRO A 268 31.37 -2.92 21.08
N ALA A 269 32.46 -2.33 20.59
CA ALA A 269 33.25 -2.86 19.51
C ALA A 269 33.74 -4.28 19.87
N PRO A 270 33.58 -5.29 18.99
CA PRO A 270 34.18 -6.59 19.21
C PRO A 270 35.72 -6.46 19.19
N PRO A 271 36.43 -7.19 20.06
CA PRO A 271 37.89 -7.16 20.12
C PRO A 271 38.49 -7.67 18.81
N ALA A 272 39.51 -6.96 18.34
CA ALA A 272 40.32 -7.37 17.21
C ALA A 272 41.01 -8.71 17.53
N SER A 273 40.71 -9.75 16.76
CA SER A 273 41.51 -10.98 16.75
C SER A 273 41.91 -11.33 15.32
N SER A 274 43.21 -11.12 15.10
CA SER A 274 44.13 -11.71 14.14
C SER A 274 43.62 -12.82 13.20
N SER A 275 43.97 -12.62 11.93
CA SER A 275 44.10 -13.57 10.83
C SER A 275 44.74 -14.92 11.23
N THR A 276 44.23 -16.00 10.66
CA THR A 276 45.06 -17.15 10.29
C THR A 276 44.49 -17.80 9.03
N ASP A 277 45.28 -17.73 7.94
CA ASP A 277 45.13 -18.45 6.69
C ASP A 277 45.28 -19.96 6.91
N ILE A 278 44.35 -20.81 6.45
CA ILE A 278 44.67 -22.20 6.03
C ILE A 278 43.73 -22.67 4.89
N ASN A 279 44.37 -23.02 3.77
CA ASN A 279 44.05 -23.96 2.68
C ASN A 279 42.86 -23.73 1.71
N LYS A 280 43.26 -23.30 0.50
CA LYS A 280 42.77 -23.80 -0.80
C LYS A 280 42.77 -25.33 -0.83
N ASN A 281 41.65 -25.93 -1.25
CA ASN A 281 41.66 -27.14 -2.06
C ASN A 281 40.58 -27.03 -3.14
N GLU A 282 41.02 -27.21 -4.38
CA GLU A 282 40.24 -27.14 -5.61
C GLU A 282 39.32 -28.35 -5.76
N VAL A 283 38.05 -28.12 -6.11
CA VAL A 283 37.16 -29.14 -6.70
C VAL A 283 36.56 -28.56 -7.98
N LYS A 284 36.71 -29.32 -9.08
CA LYS A 284 36.30 -28.96 -10.44
C LYS A 284 34.77 -28.87 -10.61
N ALA A 285 34.37 -27.78 -11.27
CA ALA A 285 33.26 -27.57 -12.20
C ALA A 285 31.96 -28.40 -12.02
N ALA A 286 30.97 -27.78 -11.38
CA ALA A 286 29.55 -28.02 -11.65
C ALA A 286 28.95 -26.80 -12.37
N SER A 287 28.15 -27.03 -13.40
CA SER A 287 27.50 -26.00 -14.20
C SER A 287 26.63 -25.09 -13.34
N VAL A 288 27.06 -23.83 -13.17
CA VAL A 288 26.39 -22.82 -12.36
C VAL A 288 25.03 -22.45 -13.00
N PRO A 289 23.90 -22.54 -12.25
CA PRO A 289 22.57 -22.21 -12.76
C PRO A 289 22.46 -20.72 -13.14
N LEU A 290 21.66 -20.42 -14.17
CA LEU A 290 21.46 -19.08 -14.76
C LEU A 290 21.20 -17.97 -13.72
N SER A 291 20.55 -18.29 -12.60
CA SER A 291 20.27 -17.34 -11.51
C SER A 291 21.53 -16.83 -10.80
N GLU A 292 22.54 -17.68 -10.66
CA GLU A 292 23.83 -17.33 -10.05
C GLU A 292 24.65 -16.44 -10.99
N LYS A 293 24.61 -16.72 -12.30
CA LYS A 293 25.21 -15.86 -13.35
C LYS A 293 24.52 -14.49 -13.40
N LEU A 294 23.20 -14.45 -13.31
CA LEU A 294 22.45 -13.19 -13.24
C LEU A 294 22.81 -12.39 -11.99
N LYS A 295 22.94 -13.03 -10.82
CA LYS A 295 23.37 -12.36 -9.59
C LYS A 295 24.81 -11.81 -9.70
N THR A 296 25.74 -12.55 -10.29
CA THR A 296 27.13 -12.08 -10.47
C THR A 296 27.23 -10.95 -11.48
N VAL A 297 26.45 -10.98 -12.57
CA VAL A 297 26.34 -9.87 -13.52
C VAL A 297 25.68 -8.64 -12.87
N LEU A 298 24.63 -8.85 -12.05
CA LEU A 298 23.96 -7.78 -11.30
C LEU A 298 24.90 -7.13 -10.28
N LEU A 299 25.71 -7.94 -9.60
CA LEU A 299 26.75 -7.49 -8.65
C LEU A 299 27.89 -6.76 -9.38
N GLY A 300 28.28 -7.22 -10.58
CA GLY A 300 29.23 -6.52 -11.45
C GLY A 300 28.71 -5.18 -11.94
N LEU A 301 27.40 -5.09 -12.22
CA LEU A 301 26.74 -3.84 -12.62
C LEU A 301 26.71 -2.79 -11.50
N LYS A 302 26.64 -3.20 -10.23
CA LYS A 302 26.76 -2.28 -9.07
C LYS A 302 28.10 -1.52 -9.02
N ARG A 303 29.12 -1.95 -9.78
CA ARG A 303 30.42 -1.25 -9.88
C ARG A 303 30.32 0.07 -10.65
N TYR A 304 29.31 0.24 -11.51
CA TYR A 304 29.12 1.48 -12.27
C TYR A 304 28.28 2.48 -11.48
N PRO A 305 28.71 3.74 -11.32
CA PRO A 305 28.03 4.73 -10.48
C PRO A 305 26.58 4.99 -10.90
N VAL A 306 26.25 4.88 -12.19
CA VAL A 306 24.87 5.01 -12.72
C VAL A 306 23.98 3.85 -12.27
N PHE A 307 24.46 2.61 -12.34
CA PHE A 307 23.74 1.43 -11.87
C PHE A 307 23.71 1.35 -10.35
N CYS A 308 24.77 1.80 -9.67
CA CYS A 308 24.82 1.90 -8.22
C CYS A 308 23.83 2.96 -7.72
N TYR A 309 23.66 4.09 -8.40
CA TYR A 309 22.60 5.07 -8.11
C TYR A 309 21.18 4.51 -8.34
N PHE A 310 20.99 3.67 -9.36
CA PHE A 310 19.70 3.00 -9.62
C PHE A 310 19.43 1.80 -8.70
N MET A 311 20.46 1.15 -8.16
CA MET A 311 20.38 -0.05 -7.31
C MET A 311 20.72 0.18 -5.84
N THR A 312 21.15 1.37 -5.44
CA THR A 312 21.16 1.74 -4.03
C THR A 312 19.70 1.85 -3.62
N GLU A 313 19.34 1.12 -2.56
CA GLU A 313 18.03 1.30 -1.94
C GLU A 313 17.91 2.77 -1.57
N LEU A 314 17.00 3.50 -2.23
CA LEU A 314 16.75 4.88 -1.87
C LEU A 314 16.27 4.86 -0.40
N PRO A 315 16.78 5.75 0.48
CA PRO A 315 16.31 5.84 1.87
C PRO A 315 14.79 6.11 1.95
N ASP A 316 14.23 6.65 0.87
CA ASP A 316 12.79 6.78 0.68
C ASP A 316 12.09 5.43 0.57
N ALA A 317 12.64 4.41 -0.11
CA ALA A 317 12.03 3.09 -0.26
C ALA A 317 11.78 2.40 1.09
N THR A 318 12.74 2.49 2.02
CA THR A 318 12.58 1.95 3.37
C THR A 318 11.52 2.71 4.16
N ASN A 319 11.54 4.05 4.12
CA ASN A 319 10.49 4.87 4.74
C ASN A 319 9.10 4.55 4.15
N ARG A 320 8.99 4.34 2.84
CA ARG A 320 7.74 3.92 2.18
C ARG A 320 7.27 2.55 2.69
N SER A 321 8.18 1.59 2.86
CA SER A 321 7.84 0.28 3.43
C SER A 321 7.35 0.37 4.89
N ILE A 322 7.91 1.29 5.68
CA ILE A 322 7.48 1.52 7.06
C ILE A 322 6.10 2.16 7.06
N PHE A 323 5.90 3.23 6.29
CA PHE A 323 4.60 3.91 6.20
C PHE A 323 3.49 3.05 5.57
N ALA A 324 3.83 1.95 4.90
CA ALA A 324 2.84 0.99 4.44
C ALA A 324 2.00 0.39 5.60
N GLU A 325 2.59 0.27 6.79
CA GLU A 325 1.92 -0.21 8.00
C GLU A 325 1.23 0.91 8.80
N ALA A 326 1.40 2.18 8.39
CA ALA A 326 0.87 3.32 9.13
C ALA A 326 -0.66 3.34 9.20
N ALA A 327 -1.37 2.68 8.29
CA ALA A 327 -2.83 2.62 8.31
C ALA A 327 -3.37 1.98 9.61
N SER A 328 -2.77 0.87 10.07
CA SER A 328 -3.11 0.23 11.34
C SER A 328 -2.76 1.12 12.53
N VAL A 329 -1.63 1.82 12.47
CA VAL A 329 -1.20 2.78 13.51
C VAL A 329 -2.18 3.95 13.61
N ILE A 330 -2.58 4.53 12.47
CA ILE A 330 -3.56 5.63 12.41
C ILE A 330 -4.87 5.20 13.04
N ASN A 331 -5.37 4.03 12.67
CA ASN A 331 -6.62 3.52 13.22
C ASN A 331 -6.52 3.20 14.71
N SER A 332 -5.36 2.71 15.17
CA SER A 332 -5.07 2.50 16.60
C SER A 332 -5.03 3.82 17.38
N VAL A 333 -4.38 4.86 16.85
CA VAL A 333 -4.29 6.18 17.48
C VAL A 333 -5.67 6.79 17.65
N TYR A 334 -6.48 6.84 16.57
CA TYR A 334 -7.86 7.30 16.67
C TYR A 334 -8.70 6.43 17.60
N GLY A 335 -8.58 5.10 17.49
CA GLY A 335 -9.35 4.15 18.30
C GLY A 335 -9.10 4.31 19.81
N LEU A 336 -7.83 4.37 20.22
CA LEU A 336 -7.48 4.62 21.63
C LEU A 336 -7.85 6.03 22.07
N GLY A 337 -7.63 7.03 21.22
CA GLY A 337 -7.96 8.42 21.48
C GLY A 337 -9.42 8.65 21.80
N ASP A 338 -10.29 8.15 20.92
CA ASP A 338 -11.74 8.29 21.06
C ASP A 338 -12.26 7.43 22.22
N LEU A 339 -11.67 6.26 22.51
CA LEU A 339 -12.01 5.47 23.70
C LEU A 339 -11.63 6.17 25.01
N ILE A 340 -10.47 6.83 25.06
CA ILE A 340 -10.06 7.64 26.21
C ILE A 340 -11.05 8.80 26.40
N ALA A 341 -11.40 9.50 25.32
CA ALA A 341 -12.36 10.59 25.38
C ALA A 341 -13.74 10.10 25.87
N ALA A 342 -14.22 8.98 25.34
CA ALA A 342 -15.47 8.36 25.77
C ALA A 342 -15.44 7.91 27.24
N SER A 343 -14.29 7.43 27.73
CA SER A 343 -14.14 6.98 29.13
C SER A 343 -14.40 8.09 30.15
N TYR A 344 -14.29 9.36 29.78
CA TYR A 344 -14.61 10.46 30.69
C TYR A 344 -16.09 10.43 31.15
N THR A 345 -16.99 9.90 30.30
CA THR A 345 -18.43 9.84 30.59
C THR A 345 -18.98 8.42 30.72
N GLU A 346 -18.40 7.46 30.00
CA GLU A 346 -18.92 6.09 29.88
C GLU A 346 -18.22 5.07 30.81
N ASP A 347 -16.99 5.35 31.27
CA ASP A 347 -16.21 4.41 32.11
C ASP A 347 -16.55 4.56 33.60
N LYS A 348 -17.42 3.67 34.08
CA LYS A 348 -17.87 3.64 35.49
C LYS A 348 -16.79 3.23 36.48
N TYR A 349 -15.76 2.51 36.02
CA TYR A 349 -14.78 1.87 36.89
C TYR A 349 -13.42 2.60 36.87
N GLY A 350 -13.25 3.61 36.01
CA GLY A 350 -12.00 4.36 35.86
C GLY A 350 -10.83 3.51 35.35
N VAL A 351 -11.15 2.41 34.67
CA VAL A 351 -10.19 1.44 34.14
C VAL A 351 -9.25 2.08 33.13
N VAL A 352 -9.80 2.91 32.22
CA VAL A 352 -9.04 3.53 31.14
C VAL A 352 -8.14 4.64 31.69
N GLN A 353 -8.63 5.38 32.67
CA GLN A 353 -7.98 6.58 33.22
C GLN A 353 -6.60 6.25 33.83
N ARG A 354 -6.45 5.06 34.43
CA ARG A 354 -5.19 4.56 34.97
C ARG A 354 -4.07 4.47 33.92
N ASN A 355 -4.42 4.25 32.66
CA ASN A 355 -3.47 3.98 31.58
C ASN A 355 -3.20 5.20 30.66
N ILE A 356 -3.88 6.32 30.89
CA ILE A 356 -3.71 7.56 30.11
C ILE A 356 -2.23 8.03 30.06
N PRO A 357 -1.46 8.06 31.17
CA PRO A 357 -0.07 8.53 31.13
C PRO A 357 0.81 7.75 30.14
N ASP A 358 0.66 6.43 30.12
CA ASP A 358 1.43 5.53 29.26
C ASP A 358 1.07 5.73 27.78
N ILE A 359 -0.21 5.93 27.49
CA ILE A 359 -0.72 6.13 26.12
C ILE A 359 -0.27 7.49 25.58
N LEU A 360 -0.41 8.56 26.38
CA LEU A 360 0.05 9.90 26.00
C LEU A 360 1.56 9.93 25.73
N THR A 361 2.34 9.26 26.57
CA THR A 361 3.79 9.16 26.39
C THR A 361 4.13 8.47 25.06
N ALA A 362 3.46 7.36 24.73
CA ALA A 362 3.66 6.67 23.46
C ALA A 362 3.28 7.53 22.25
N PHE A 363 2.16 8.28 22.32
CA PHE A 363 1.72 9.16 21.23
C PHE A 363 2.65 10.33 21.00
N ILE A 364 3.15 10.96 22.07
CA ILE A 364 4.08 12.09 21.96
C ILE A 364 5.45 11.63 21.45
N GLN A 365 5.93 10.46 21.88
CA GLN A 365 7.16 9.86 21.34
C GLN A 365 7.01 9.54 19.84
N LEU A 366 5.87 8.99 19.42
CA LEU A 366 5.61 8.76 18.00
C LEU A 366 5.57 10.08 17.22
N GLN A 367 4.90 11.11 17.75
CA GLN A 367 4.83 12.43 17.12
C GLN A 367 6.23 13.02 16.90
N GLN A 368 7.09 12.99 17.93
CA GLN A 368 8.49 13.45 17.84
C GLN A 368 9.25 12.81 16.69
N VAL A 369 9.15 11.49 16.57
CA VAL A 369 9.88 10.76 15.54
C VAL A 369 9.30 11.08 14.15
N VAL A 370 7.98 11.12 14.01
CA VAL A 370 7.31 11.42 12.72
C VAL A 370 7.59 12.85 12.23
N ASP A 371 7.76 13.81 13.15
CA ASP A 371 8.10 15.19 12.84
C ASP A 371 9.58 15.35 12.45
N LYS A 372 10.48 14.59 13.07
CA LYS A 372 11.93 14.55 12.76
C LYS A 372 12.27 13.90 11.42
N VAL A 373 11.49 12.89 10.98
CA VAL A 373 11.68 12.28 9.64
C VAL A 373 11.75 13.41 8.61
N GLY A 374 12.77 13.50 7.76
CA GLY A 374 12.99 14.70 6.92
C GLY A 374 11.75 15.08 6.10
N ARG A 375 11.50 16.37 5.87
CA ARG A 375 10.57 16.81 4.79
C ARG A 375 11.14 16.21 3.50
N GLY A 376 10.55 15.13 3.00
CA GLY A 376 11.06 14.39 1.84
C GLY A 376 11.34 15.34 0.67
N GLY A 377 12.35 14.97 -0.14
CA GLY A 377 12.94 15.78 -1.20
C GLY A 377 11.97 16.43 -2.20
N PRO A 378 12.48 17.21 -3.16
CA PRO A 378 11.69 18.16 -3.94
C PRO A 378 10.44 17.49 -4.54
N ASN A 379 9.27 18.02 -4.19
CA ASN A 379 7.99 17.68 -4.83
C ASN A 379 8.22 17.71 -6.35
N ARG A 380 8.21 16.56 -7.02
CA ARG A 380 8.20 16.50 -8.48
C ARG A 380 6.85 17.02 -8.94
N LYS A 381 6.75 18.34 -9.17
CA LYS A 381 5.62 18.96 -9.88
C LYS A 381 5.65 18.48 -11.33
N ILE A 382 4.82 17.49 -11.65
CA ILE A 382 4.48 17.14 -13.03
C ILE A 382 3.03 17.59 -13.23
N GLY A 383 2.84 18.82 -13.70
CA GLY A 383 1.53 19.42 -14.00
C GLY A 383 0.66 19.78 -12.77
N ASN A 384 -0.56 20.25 -13.05
CA ASN A 384 -1.55 20.77 -12.08
C ASN A 384 -2.25 19.69 -11.22
N ILE A 385 -1.75 18.45 -11.18
CA ILE A 385 -2.32 17.37 -10.36
C ILE A 385 -1.22 16.83 -9.45
N GLU A 386 -1.12 17.40 -8.25
CA GLU A 386 -0.27 16.87 -7.18
C GLU A 386 -0.87 15.54 -6.66
N VAL A 387 -0.57 14.42 -7.32
CA VAL A 387 -0.76 13.11 -6.68
C VAL A 387 0.48 12.85 -5.83
N ALA A 388 0.45 13.34 -4.59
CA ALA A 388 1.43 12.96 -3.59
C ALA A 388 1.47 11.41 -3.51
N PRO A 389 2.65 10.77 -3.54
CA PRO A 389 2.75 9.32 -3.38
C PRO A 389 2.00 8.89 -2.11
N SER A 390 1.35 7.72 -2.15
CA SER A 390 0.49 7.20 -1.06
C SER A 390 1.14 7.33 0.32
N ASP A 391 2.45 7.17 0.39
CA ASP A 391 3.24 7.20 1.63
C ASP A 391 3.34 8.62 2.23
N GLN A 392 3.42 9.65 1.40
CA GLN A 392 3.37 11.04 1.85
C GLN A 392 1.96 11.40 2.36
N GLN A 393 0.92 10.81 1.78
CA GLN A 393 -0.45 10.97 2.28
C GLN A 393 -0.63 10.28 3.63
N LEU A 394 -0.15 9.05 3.78
CA LEU A 394 -0.21 8.31 5.05
C LEU A 394 0.57 9.00 6.17
N ARG A 395 1.73 9.57 5.85
CA ARG A 395 2.49 10.37 6.79
C ARG A 395 1.74 11.62 7.25
N LYS A 396 1.17 12.37 6.31
CA LYS A 396 0.32 13.54 6.63
C LYS A 396 -0.89 13.11 7.47
N ALA A 397 -1.52 12.00 7.12
CA ALA A 397 -2.65 11.43 7.85
C ALA A 397 -2.27 10.99 9.27
N LEU A 398 -1.09 10.39 9.47
CA LEU A 398 -0.60 10.00 10.79
C LEU A 398 -0.33 11.21 11.69
N ARG A 399 0.31 12.27 11.15
CA ARG A 399 0.49 13.52 11.91
C ARG A 399 -0.85 14.13 12.31
N LEU A 400 -1.79 14.18 11.35
CA LEU A 400 -3.14 14.69 11.62
C LEU A 400 -3.86 13.84 12.68
N ALA A 401 -3.72 12.52 12.62
CA ALA A 401 -4.31 11.60 13.58
C ALA A 401 -3.78 11.82 15.00
N LEU A 402 -2.45 11.90 15.14
CA LEU A 402 -1.80 12.18 16.43
C LEU A 402 -2.24 13.54 16.97
N ARG A 403 -2.18 14.59 16.15
CA ARG A 403 -2.55 15.94 16.57
C ARG A 403 -4.02 16.03 16.98
N SER A 404 -4.93 15.52 16.14
CA SER A 404 -6.36 15.48 16.42
C SER A 404 -6.64 14.72 17.71
N THR A 405 -6.04 13.55 17.89
CA THR A 405 -6.24 12.71 19.07
C THR A 405 -5.71 13.38 20.33
N LEU A 406 -4.52 13.98 20.27
CA LEU A 406 -3.93 14.70 21.39
C LEU A 406 -4.80 15.89 21.79
N TYR A 407 -5.34 16.67 20.84
CA TYR A 407 -6.32 17.72 21.14
C TYR A 407 -7.60 17.16 21.76
N THR A 408 -8.15 16.07 21.24
CA THR A 408 -9.36 15.45 21.81
C THR A 408 -9.12 15.04 23.26
N ILE A 409 -8.00 14.37 23.57
CA ILE A 409 -7.68 13.97 24.95
C ILE A 409 -7.42 15.21 25.81
N THR A 410 -6.65 16.18 25.32
CA THR A 410 -6.29 17.35 26.14
C THR A 410 -7.45 18.26 26.47
N THR A 411 -8.41 18.39 25.55
CA THR A 411 -9.63 19.16 25.77
C THR A 411 -10.63 18.41 26.65
N THR A 412 -10.73 17.09 26.54
CA THR A 412 -11.64 16.27 27.36
C THR A 412 -11.20 16.22 28.82
N PHE A 413 -9.89 16.06 29.08
CA PHE A 413 -9.33 15.91 30.44
C PHE A 413 -8.66 17.18 30.97
N LYS A 414 -9.05 18.36 30.45
CA LYS A 414 -8.38 19.65 30.66
C LYS A 414 -7.99 19.93 32.13
N ASP A 415 -8.88 19.61 33.06
CA ASP A 415 -8.68 19.92 34.49
C ASP A 415 -7.71 18.92 35.15
N THR A 416 -7.81 17.64 34.79
CA THR A 416 -6.99 16.55 35.34
C THR A 416 -5.59 16.43 34.73
N ILE A 417 -5.34 16.97 33.54
CA ILE A 417 -4.07 16.78 32.82
C ILE A 417 -2.85 17.36 33.53
N LYS A 418 -3.04 18.42 34.32
CA LYS A 418 -1.94 19.04 35.07
C LYS A 418 -1.40 18.11 36.17
N GLU A 419 -2.22 17.18 36.64
CA GLU A 419 -1.93 16.27 37.74
C GLU A 419 -1.37 14.92 37.26
N ILE A 420 -1.41 14.65 35.95
CA ILE A 420 -0.90 13.41 35.37
C ILE A 420 0.63 13.37 35.51
N SER A 421 1.14 12.32 36.16
CA SER A 421 2.57 12.07 36.32
C SER A 421 3.20 11.60 35.01
N VAL A 422 3.76 12.52 34.23
CA VAL A 422 4.50 12.23 33.00
C VAL A 422 5.85 12.96 33.01
N SER A 423 6.82 12.47 32.21
CA SER A 423 8.12 13.14 32.02
C SER A 423 7.94 14.63 31.67
N ALA A 424 8.86 15.47 32.14
CA ALA A 424 8.81 16.93 31.97
C ALA A 424 8.71 17.37 30.50
N GLU A 425 9.36 16.65 29.58
CA GLU A 425 9.27 16.92 28.13
C GLU A 425 7.86 16.67 27.58
N CYS A 426 7.25 15.57 28.02
CA CYS A 426 5.90 15.18 27.65
C CYS A 426 4.88 16.18 28.21
N GLN A 427 5.07 16.60 29.46
CA GLN A 427 4.23 17.59 30.13
C GLN A 427 4.31 18.96 29.43
N SER A 428 5.50 19.38 28.98
CA SER A 428 5.67 20.63 28.21
C SER A 428 4.87 20.61 26.91
N LYS A 429 4.90 19.49 26.18
CA LYS A 429 4.09 19.32 24.96
C LYS A 429 2.60 19.26 25.23
N LEU A 430 2.17 18.57 26.29
CA LEU A 430 0.76 18.57 26.66
C LEU A 430 0.26 20.00 26.97
N ARG A 431 1.10 20.85 27.58
CA ARG A 431 0.78 22.27 27.79
C ARG A 431 0.67 23.04 26.47
N SER A 432 1.52 22.80 25.48
CA SER A 432 1.39 23.47 24.16
C SER A 432 0.06 23.11 23.46
N TYR A 433 -0.40 21.87 23.61
CA TYR A 433 -1.74 21.44 23.15
C TYR A 433 -2.88 22.11 23.93
N LEU A 434 -2.77 22.24 25.26
CA LEU A 434 -3.79 22.94 26.08
C LEU A 434 -3.91 24.43 25.73
N GLU A 435 -2.78 25.06 25.36
CA GLU A 435 -2.71 26.47 24.97
C GLU A 435 -3.00 26.69 23.48
N PHE A 436 -3.35 25.64 22.73
CA PHE A 436 -3.60 25.69 21.29
C PHE A 436 -2.43 26.25 20.46
N LYS A 437 -1.19 26.04 20.91
CA LYS A 437 0.03 26.55 20.24
C LYS A 437 0.52 25.66 19.10
N GLU A 438 0.10 24.39 19.05
CA GLU A 438 0.50 23.45 18.00
C GLU A 438 -0.29 23.73 16.70
N GLY A 439 0.41 24.19 15.65
CA GLY A 439 -0.12 24.75 14.40
C GLY A 439 -0.18 23.81 13.20
#